data_AF-A0A2V5ZF79-F1
#
_entry.id   AF-A0A2V5ZF79-F1
#
_cell.length_a   1.000
_cell.length_b   1.000
_cell.length_c   1.000
_cell.angle_alpha   90.00
_cell.angle_beta   90.00
_cell.angle_gamma   90.00
#
_symmetry.space_group_name_H-M   'P 1'
#
loop_
_entity.id
_entity.type
_entity.pdbx_description
1 polymer ?
#
loop_
_entity_poly.entity_id
_entity_poly.type
_entity_poly.pdbx_seq_one_letter_code
_entity_poly.pdbx_strand_id
1 'polypeptide(L)'
;MKLDADDLISSRLVQWLENFGREPGYLIKHGWLWQSGTRYLLQFTEYLDRVCASCLIIRSDVADQEGPFLTEVEGIQLNEASLNFAASDHYSLVPGSGTSTLLLNDSHQRYAAQFAYLGHKLSTLPFRAVIYRKGNPDSNSAALETGRPSLRMILGTIRRTKLMTTTLKREFALK
;
A
#
# COMPACT_ATOMS: atom_id res chain seq x y z
N MET A 1 5.15 8.02 -7.36
CA MET A 1 4.27 7.30 -6.42
C MET A 1 2.90 7.22 -7.06
N LYS A 2 2.27 6.04 -7.06
CA LYS A 2 0.85 5.91 -7.37
C LYS A 2 0.05 6.29 -6.11
N LEU A 3 -1.01 7.08 -6.28
CA LEU A 3 -1.85 7.55 -5.19
C LEU A 3 -3.31 7.47 -5.66
N ASP A 4 -4.12 6.76 -4.91
CA ASP A 4 -5.57 6.70 -5.16
C ASP A 4 -6.19 8.07 -4.87
N ALA A 5 -7.22 8.45 -5.64
CA ALA A 5 -7.79 9.80 -5.61
C ALA A 5 -8.43 10.17 -4.26
N ASP A 6 -8.79 9.17 -3.47
CA ASP A 6 -9.42 9.32 -2.16
C ASP A 6 -8.44 9.15 -0.99
N ASP A 7 -7.20 8.74 -1.24
CA ASP A 7 -6.18 8.65 -0.20
C ASP A 7 -5.56 10.01 0.11
N LEU A 8 -5.09 10.18 1.35
CA LEU A 8 -4.48 11.43 1.80
C LEU A 8 -3.04 11.20 2.19
N ILE A 9 -2.19 12.15 1.82
CA ILE A 9 -0.75 12.10 2.08
C ILE A 9 -0.34 13.19 3.08
N SER A 10 0.63 12.87 3.93
CA SER A 10 1.15 13.79 4.92
C SER A 10 1.92 14.91 4.22
N SER A 11 1.60 16.16 4.57
CA SER A 11 2.33 17.36 4.13
C SER A 11 3.83 17.35 4.49
N ARG A 12 4.25 16.49 5.43
CA ARG A 12 5.66 16.31 5.80
C ARG A 12 6.45 15.48 4.79
N LEU A 13 5.77 14.76 3.89
CA LEU A 13 6.42 13.78 3.04
C LEU A 13 7.44 14.39 2.09
N VAL A 14 7.05 15.44 1.37
CA VAL A 14 7.92 16.07 0.37
C VAL A 14 9.19 16.61 1.02
N GLN A 15 9.04 17.36 2.12
CA GLN A 15 10.18 17.89 2.86
C GLN A 15 11.06 16.78 3.45
N TRP A 16 10.48 15.66 3.89
CA TRP A 16 11.29 14.54 4.36
C TRP A 16 12.09 13.89 3.23
N LEU A 17 11.49 13.71 2.05
CA LEU A 17 12.17 13.16 0.87
C LEU A 17 13.28 14.09 0.37
N GLU A 18 13.09 15.40 0.42
CA GLU A 18 14.13 16.37 0.06
C GLU A 18 15.37 16.23 0.95
N ASN A 19 15.15 16.08 2.27
CA ASN A 19 16.23 15.99 3.24
C ASN A 19 16.89 14.60 3.30
N PHE A 20 16.12 13.51 3.15
CA PHE A 20 16.56 12.14 3.46
C PHE A 20 16.32 11.12 2.33
N GLY A 21 15.60 11.50 1.27
CA GLY A 21 15.12 10.65 0.18
C GLY A 21 16.18 10.25 -0.85
N ARG A 22 17.22 9.52 -0.43
CA ARG A 22 18.34 9.10 -1.30
C ARG A 22 18.22 7.69 -1.87
N GLU A 23 17.38 6.87 -1.25
CA GLU A 23 17.20 5.47 -1.63
C GLU A 23 16.34 5.34 -2.91
N PRO A 24 16.50 4.27 -3.70
CA PRO A 24 15.70 4.06 -4.91
C PRO A 24 14.20 3.97 -4.66
N GLY A 25 13.80 3.53 -3.47
CA GLY A 25 12.38 3.47 -3.09
C GLY A 25 12.15 3.48 -1.59
N TYR A 26 10.94 3.91 -1.22
CA TYR A 26 10.44 3.92 0.15
C TYR A 26 9.05 3.32 0.23
N LEU A 27 8.87 2.36 1.13
CA LEU A 27 7.62 1.70 1.45
C LEU A 27 7.01 2.31 2.72
N ILE A 28 5.74 2.69 2.64
CA ILE A 28 4.95 3.24 3.73
C ILE A 28 4.21 2.07 4.39
N LYS A 29 4.81 1.48 5.42
CA LYS A 29 4.19 0.39 6.20
C LYS A 29 3.23 0.91 7.25
N HIS A 30 3.56 2.05 7.85
CA HIS A 30 2.77 2.65 8.92
C HIS A 30 1.83 3.70 8.35
N GLY A 31 0.56 3.63 8.73
CA GLY A 31 -0.43 4.59 8.25
C GLY A 31 -1.69 4.64 9.11
N TRP A 32 -2.69 5.32 8.57
CA TRP A 32 -4.02 5.42 9.16
C TRP A 32 -5.05 4.81 8.23
N LEU A 33 -6.06 4.17 8.81
CA LEU A 33 -7.25 3.70 8.13
C LEU A 33 -8.39 4.61 8.52
N TRP A 34 -9.10 5.14 7.52
CA TRP A 34 -10.27 5.98 7.76
C TRP A 34 -11.50 5.34 7.12
N GLN A 35 -12.45 4.91 7.96
CA GLN A 35 -13.71 4.33 7.48
C GLN A 35 -14.69 5.44 7.11
N SER A 36 -15.32 5.35 5.94
CA SER A 36 -16.32 6.33 5.45
C SER A 36 -17.47 6.61 6.43
N GLY A 37 -17.81 5.66 7.31
CA GLY A 37 -18.87 5.82 8.33
C GLY A 37 -18.45 6.53 9.63
N THR A 38 -17.16 6.83 9.82
CA THR A 38 -16.65 7.47 11.04
C THR A 38 -16.09 8.84 10.73
N ARG A 39 -16.66 9.91 11.30
CA ARG A 39 -16.32 11.28 10.91
C ARG A 39 -15.00 11.80 11.51
N TYR A 40 -14.61 11.28 12.68
CA TYR A 40 -13.50 11.81 13.47
C TYR A 40 -12.55 10.73 14.02
N LEU A 41 -12.68 9.49 13.56
CA LEU A 41 -11.88 8.37 14.07
C LEU A 41 -10.98 7.82 12.96
N LEU A 42 -9.72 7.62 13.32
CA LEU A 42 -8.70 7.00 12.48
C LEU A 42 -8.13 5.80 13.21
N GLN A 43 -7.92 4.69 12.50
CA GLN A 43 -7.29 3.51 13.07
C GLN A 43 -5.85 3.40 12.58
N PHE A 44 -4.90 3.30 13.50
CA PHE A 44 -3.51 3.02 13.18
C PHE A 44 -3.32 1.62 12.57
N THR A 45 -2.44 1.50 11.59
CA THR A 45 -1.99 0.22 11.01
C THR A 45 -0.47 0.20 10.83
N GLU A 46 0.13 -0.98 11.03
CA GLU A 46 1.54 -1.30 10.75
C GLU A 46 1.72 -2.05 9.43
N TYR A 47 0.62 -2.27 8.72
CA TYR A 47 0.53 -3.11 7.52
C TYR A 47 -0.19 -2.36 6.39
N LEU A 48 0.03 -1.04 6.27
CA LEU A 48 -0.58 -0.23 5.22
C LEU A 48 -0.20 -0.77 3.83
N ASP A 49 1.05 -1.19 3.68
CA ASP A 49 1.63 -1.83 2.49
C ASP A 49 0.96 -3.14 2.09
N ARG A 50 0.10 -3.72 2.93
CA ARG A 50 -0.66 -4.93 2.61
C ARG A 50 -2.10 -4.65 2.17
N VAL A 51 -2.59 -3.44 2.42
CA VAL A 51 -4.02 -3.09 2.26
C VAL A 51 -4.26 -1.93 1.30
N CYS A 52 -3.22 -1.21 0.86
CA CYS A 52 -3.33 0.00 0.05
C CYS A 52 -2.14 0.11 -0.90
N ALA A 53 -2.41 0.43 -2.17
CA ALA A 53 -1.38 0.63 -3.20
C ALA A 53 -0.70 2.01 -3.12
N SER A 54 -1.33 2.99 -2.46
CA SER A 54 -0.75 4.29 -2.11
C SER A 54 0.31 4.17 -1.00
N CYS A 55 1.20 3.19 -1.09
CA CYS A 55 2.23 2.92 -0.09
C CYS A 55 3.66 2.94 -0.65
N LEU A 56 3.85 3.07 -1.97
CA LEU A 56 5.18 3.01 -2.60
C LEU A 56 5.61 4.34 -3.21
N ILE A 57 6.76 4.81 -2.76
CA ILE A 57 7.51 5.93 -3.34
C ILE A 57 8.69 5.35 -4.12
N ILE A 58 8.85 5.79 -5.37
CA ILE A 58 9.87 5.29 -6.30
C ILE A 58 10.63 6.49 -6.84
N ARG A 59 11.95 6.39 -6.90
CA ARG A 59 12.79 7.37 -7.58
C ARG A 59 12.57 7.28 -9.10
N SER A 60 12.50 8.41 -9.77
CA SER A 60 12.04 8.47 -11.16
C SER A 60 12.92 7.68 -12.14
N ASP A 61 14.23 7.62 -11.90
CA ASP A 61 15.21 6.91 -12.74
C ASP A 61 15.04 5.38 -12.74
N VAL A 62 14.39 4.81 -11.72
CA VAL A 62 14.12 3.37 -11.63
C VAL A 62 12.66 3.02 -11.89
N ALA A 63 11.77 4.02 -11.94
CA ALA A 63 10.32 3.82 -12.01
C ALA A 63 9.86 3.02 -13.24
N ASP A 64 10.56 3.19 -14.36
CA ASP A 64 10.25 2.55 -15.64
C ASP A 64 11.04 1.24 -15.87
N GLN A 65 11.86 0.81 -14.90
CA GLN A 65 12.56 -0.47 -15.03
C GLN A 65 11.57 -1.63 -14.99
N GLU A 66 11.70 -2.52 -15.96
CA GLU A 66 10.83 -3.68 -16.14
C GLU A 66 11.35 -4.89 -15.35
N GLY A 67 10.41 -5.65 -14.78
CA GLY A 67 10.67 -6.96 -14.21
C GLY A 67 9.53 -7.94 -14.51
N PRO A 68 9.69 -9.23 -14.21
CA PRO A 68 8.69 -10.26 -14.52
C PRO A 68 7.45 -10.12 -13.62
N PHE A 69 6.34 -9.58 -14.14
CA PHE A 69 5.06 -9.42 -13.42
C PHE A 69 3.84 -9.34 -14.35
N LEU A 70 2.94 -10.32 -14.24
CA LEU A 70 1.51 -10.23 -14.56
C LEU A 70 0.77 -11.33 -13.80
N THR A 71 -0.25 -10.96 -13.03
CA THR A 71 -1.40 -11.85 -12.77
C THR A 71 -2.67 -11.07 -13.10
N GLU A 72 -3.27 -11.46 -14.23
CA GLU A 72 -4.48 -10.92 -14.86
C GLU A 72 -4.30 -9.56 -15.57
N VAL A 73 -3.85 -9.63 -16.83
CA VAL A 73 -4.31 -8.70 -17.87
C VAL A 73 -5.50 -9.38 -18.54
N GLU A 74 -6.60 -8.64 -18.72
CA GLU A 74 -7.80 -9.08 -19.42
C GLU A 74 -7.45 -9.82 -20.73
N GLY A 75 -7.71 -11.13 -20.77
CA GLY A 75 -7.68 -11.92 -22.01
C GLY A 75 -6.76 -13.15 -22.03
N ILE A 76 -5.91 -13.42 -21.02
CA ILE A 76 -5.10 -14.65 -20.95
C ILE A 76 -5.46 -15.47 -19.72
N GLN A 77 -6.05 -16.66 -19.93
CA GLN A 77 -6.33 -17.62 -18.86
C GLN A 77 -5.05 -18.32 -18.39
N LEU A 78 -4.73 -18.16 -17.11
CA LEU A 78 -3.72 -18.98 -16.42
C LEU A 78 -4.27 -20.39 -16.21
N ASN A 79 -3.41 -21.40 -16.28
CA ASN A 79 -3.78 -22.76 -15.87
C ASN A 79 -3.91 -22.86 -14.34
N GLU A 80 -4.64 -23.87 -13.83
CA GLU A 80 -4.91 -24.00 -12.38
C GLU A 80 -3.63 -24.06 -11.54
N ALA A 81 -2.55 -24.67 -12.04
CA ALA A 81 -1.29 -24.75 -11.32
C ALA A 81 -0.64 -23.35 -11.13
N SER A 82 -0.69 -22.51 -12.17
CA SER A 82 -0.14 -21.15 -12.12
C SER A 82 -1.01 -20.21 -11.29
N LEU A 83 -2.34 -20.38 -11.34
CA LEU A 83 -3.28 -19.69 -10.45
C LEU A 83 -3.02 -20.05 -8.98
N ASN A 84 -2.86 -21.33 -8.68
CA ASN A 84 -2.60 -21.80 -7.32
C ASN A 84 -1.24 -21.35 -6.81
N PHE A 85 -0.21 -21.32 -7.66
CA PHE A 85 1.11 -20.80 -7.31
C PHE A 85 1.06 -19.28 -7.03
N ALA A 86 0.46 -18.51 -7.94
CA ALA A 86 0.26 -17.07 -7.78
C ALA A 86 -0.60 -16.70 -6.57
N ALA A 87 -1.62 -17.51 -6.24
CA ALA A 87 -2.50 -17.30 -5.10
C ALA A 87 -1.87 -17.69 -3.76
N SER A 88 -0.90 -18.61 -3.76
CA SER A 88 -0.27 -19.13 -2.53
C SER A 88 1.01 -18.41 -2.14
N ASP A 89 1.68 -17.72 -3.08
CA ASP A 89 2.91 -17.01 -2.79
C ASP A 89 2.80 -15.52 -3.11
N HIS A 90 2.54 -14.77 -2.05
CA HIS A 90 2.41 -13.31 -2.05
C HIS A 90 3.69 -12.57 -2.50
N TYR A 91 4.82 -13.26 -2.67
CA TYR A 91 6.12 -12.66 -2.95
C TYR A 91 6.86 -13.25 -4.16
N SER A 92 6.34 -14.27 -4.86
CA SER A 92 7.13 -14.84 -5.97
C SER A 92 7.12 -14.03 -7.24
N LEU A 93 8.27 -14.13 -7.90
CA LEU A 93 8.53 -13.72 -9.27
C LEU A 93 8.32 -14.96 -10.13
N VAL A 94 7.42 -14.91 -11.11
CA VAL A 94 7.17 -16.05 -12.00
C VAL A 94 7.80 -15.77 -13.37
N PRO A 95 8.83 -16.53 -13.79
CA PRO A 95 9.36 -16.46 -15.14
C PRO A 95 8.28 -16.85 -16.17
N GLY A 96 8.03 -15.99 -17.17
CA GLY A 96 7.03 -16.21 -18.23
C GLY A 96 5.72 -15.44 -18.05
N SER A 97 5.52 -14.78 -16.91
CA SER A 97 4.53 -13.70 -16.78
C SER A 97 5.01 -12.47 -17.55
N GLY A 98 4.09 -11.65 -18.08
CA GLY A 98 4.48 -10.43 -18.82
C GLY A 98 5.36 -9.49 -18.01
N THR A 99 6.06 -8.57 -18.66
CA THR A 99 6.86 -7.56 -17.97
C THR A 99 6.00 -6.34 -17.65
N SER A 100 6.19 -5.76 -16.47
CA SER A 100 5.62 -4.47 -16.10
C SER A 100 6.68 -3.62 -15.38
N THR A 101 6.48 -2.31 -15.36
CA THR A 101 7.38 -1.38 -14.69
C THR A 101 7.14 -1.36 -13.19
N LEU A 102 8.14 -0.92 -12.40
CA LEU A 102 7.96 -0.70 -10.96
C LEU A 102 6.78 0.24 -10.64
N LEU A 103 6.52 1.22 -11.50
CA LEU A 103 5.41 2.16 -11.34
C LEU A 103 4.03 1.54 -11.67
N LEU A 104 3.96 0.72 -12.72
CA LEU A 104 2.71 0.15 -13.25
C LEU A 104 2.44 -1.29 -12.78
N ASN A 105 3.08 -1.71 -11.69
CA ASN A 105 2.85 -3.01 -11.08
C ASN A 105 1.37 -3.21 -10.63
N ASP A 106 0.90 -4.45 -10.78
CA ASP A 106 -0.47 -4.91 -10.51
C ASP A 106 -0.77 -5.06 -9.00
N SER A 107 0.23 -5.35 -8.17
CA SER A 107 0.03 -5.69 -6.75
C SER A 107 1.02 -5.01 -5.81
N HIS A 108 0.49 -4.30 -4.82
CA HIS A 108 1.29 -3.66 -3.77
C HIS A 108 2.01 -4.63 -2.84
N GLN A 109 1.60 -5.90 -2.82
CA GLN A 109 2.27 -6.93 -2.03
C GLN A 109 3.62 -7.34 -2.63
N ARG A 110 3.86 -7.08 -3.92
CA ARG A 110 5.03 -7.55 -4.66
C ARG A 110 6.21 -6.57 -4.65
N TYR A 111 6.02 -5.32 -4.21
CA TYR A 111 7.04 -4.26 -4.31
C TYR A 111 8.42 -4.67 -3.77
N ALA A 112 8.47 -5.33 -2.62
CA ALA A 112 9.74 -5.79 -2.04
C ALA A 112 10.48 -6.79 -2.95
N ALA A 113 9.75 -7.72 -3.57
CA ALA A 113 10.33 -8.70 -4.48
C ALA A 113 10.83 -8.05 -5.77
N GLN A 114 10.11 -7.06 -6.31
CA GLN A 114 10.53 -6.37 -7.55
C GLN A 114 11.80 -5.54 -7.34
N PHE A 115 11.85 -4.80 -6.23
CA PHE A 115 13.05 -4.04 -5.89
C PHE A 115 14.25 -4.98 -5.69
N ALA A 116 14.06 -6.09 -4.98
CA ALA A 116 15.10 -7.10 -4.80
C ALA A 116 15.57 -7.71 -6.13
N TYR A 117 14.65 -8.03 -7.05
CA TYR A 117 14.97 -8.56 -8.37
C TYR A 117 15.85 -7.61 -9.19
N LEU A 118 15.51 -6.32 -9.18
CA LEU A 118 16.25 -5.28 -9.89
C LEU A 118 17.53 -4.85 -9.16
N GLY A 119 17.84 -5.45 -8.01
CA GLY A 119 19.02 -5.10 -7.20
C GLY A 119 18.91 -3.76 -6.49
N HIS A 120 17.70 -3.21 -6.36
CA HIS A 120 17.44 -1.94 -5.68
C HIS A 120 17.03 -2.15 -4.22
N LYS A 121 17.49 -1.25 -3.35
CA LYS A 121 17.06 -1.23 -1.95
C LYS A 121 15.68 -0.56 -1.83
N LEU A 122 14.77 -1.24 -1.14
CA LEU A 122 13.47 -0.69 -0.72
C LEU A 122 13.49 -0.38 0.78
N SER A 123 13.58 0.90 1.13
CA SER A 123 13.61 1.35 2.53
C SER A 123 12.22 1.55 3.10
N THR A 124 12.06 1.62 4.42
CA THR A 124 10.76 1.91 5.06
C THR A 124 10.71 3.37 5.50
N LEU A 125 9.59 4.03 5.24
CA LEU A 125 9.36 5.41 5.69
C LEU A 125 9.16 5.45 7.22
N PRO A 126 9.84 6.36 7.97
CA PRO A 126 9.86 6.30 9.43
C PRO A 126 8.65 6.96 10.11
N PHE A 127 7.63 7.35 9.34
CA PHE A 127 6.42 7.96 9.88
C PHE A 127 5.19 7.59 9.05
N ARG A 128 4.03 7.92 9.61
CA ARG A 128 2.71 7.63 9.02
C ARG A 128 2.42 8.67 7.97
N ALA A 129 2.71 8.36 6.71
CA ALA A 129 2.58 9.32 5.63
C ALA A 129 1.25 9.24 4.89
N VAL A 130 0.42 8.23 5.14
CA VAL A 130 -0.81 8.02 4.38
C VAL A 130 -2.00 7.71 5.29
N ILE A 131 -3.14 8.32 4.96
CA ILE A 131 -4.47 7.90 5.39
C ILE A 131 -5.10 7.18 4.22
N TYR A 132 -5.33 5.88 4.40
CA TYR A 132 -6.05 5.05 3.45
C TYR A 132 -7.55 5.09 3.76
N ARG A 133 -8.38 5.53 2.80
CA ARG A 133 -9.83 5.58 2.97
C ARG A 133 -10.48 4.23 2.62
N LYS A 134 -11.21 3.66 3.57
CA LYS A 134 -11.90 2.38 3.43
C LYS A 134 -13.40 2.57 3.18
N GLY A 135 -13.91 1.86 2.18
CA GLY A 135 -15.33 1.83 1.85
C GLY A 135 -15.80 3.08 1.11
N ASN A 136 -14.94 3.68 0.28
CA ASN A 136 -15.39 4.56 -0.80
C ASN A 136 -15.79 3.65 -1.98
N PRO A 137 -16.93 3.88 -2.67
CA PRO A 137 -17.33 3.09 -3.84
C PRO A 137 -16.29 3.03 -4.96
N ASP A 138 -15.34 3.97 -4.99
CA ASP A 138 -14.24 4.03 -5.96
C ASP A 138 -12.98 3.25 -5.52
N SER A 139 -12.94 2.64 -4.32
CA SER A 139 -11.78 1.87 -3.85
C SER A 139 -11.86 0.39 -4.28
N ASN A 140 -10.84 -0.10 -4.99
CA ASN A 140 -10.75 -1.50 -5.48
C ASN A 140 -10.47 -2.58 -4.42
N SER A 141 -10.49 -2.24 -3.15
CA SER A 141 -10.17 -3.15 -2.05
C SER A 141 -11.41 -3.93 -1.60
N ALA A 142 -11.50 -5.19 -2.00
CA ALA A 142 -12.53 -6.11 -1.55
C ALA A 142 -12.60 -6.16 -0.01
N ALA A 143 -13.79 -5.95 0.53
CA ALA A 143 -14.08 -6.17 1.94
C ALA A 143 -13.98 -7.68 2.21
N LEU A 144 -12.87 -8.14 2.79
CA LEU A 144 -12.79 -9.50 3.31
C LEU A 144 -13.79 -9.61 4.47
N GLU A 145 -14.85 -10.41 4.30
CA GLU A 145 -15.79 -10.75 5.37
C GLU A 145 -15.08 -11.57 6.44
N THR A 146 -14.50 -10.90 7.44
CA THR A 146 -14.00 -11.58 8.64
C THR A 146 -15.17 -11.83 9.59
N GLY A 147 -15.30 -13.06 10.09
CA GLY A 147 -16.31 -13.46 11.06
C GLY A 147 -16.30 -12.65 12.37
N ARG A 148 -17.16 -13.02 13.33
CA ARG A 148 -17.36 -12.24 14.57
C ARG A 148 -16.03 -11.91 15.27
N PRO A 149 -15.70 -10.62 15.48
CA PRO A 149 -14.42 -10.24 16.06
C PRO A 149 -14.33 -10.68 17.53
N SER A 150 -13.18 -11.26 17.91
CA SER A 150 -12.92 -11.61 19.32
C SER A 150 -12.74 -10.38 20.21
N LEU A 151 -12.94 -10.52 21.53
CA LEU A 151 -12.69 -9.43 22.49
C LEU A 151 -11.26 -8.86 22.39
N ARG A 152 -10.27 -9.73 22.13
CA ARG A 152 -8.87 -9.32 21.89
C ARG A 152 -8.74 -8.45 20.64
N MET A 153 -9.44 -8.80 19.56
CA MET A 153 -9.48 -8.00 18.33
C MET A 153 -10.16 -6.65 18.57
N ILE A 154 -11.29 -6.62 19.30
CA ILE A 154 -12.01 -5.38 19.65
C ILE A 154 -11.11 -4.45 20.48
N LEU A 155 -10.47 -4.97 21.54
CA LEU A 155 -9.57 -4.19 22.38
C LEU A 155 -8.36 -3.67 21.59
N GLY A 156 -7.82 -4.49 20.69
CA GLY A 156 -6.76 -4.09 19.78
C GLY A 156 -7.19 -2.97 18.83
N THR A 157 -8.41 -3.03 18.30
CA THR A 157 -9.00 -1.96 17.48
C THR A 157 -9.14 -0.68 18.28
N ILE A 158 -9.74 -0.73 19.48
CA ILE A 158 -9.89 0.45 20.35
C ILE A 158 -8.53 1.11 20.63
N ARG A 159 -7.50 0.32 20.96
CA ARG A 159 -6.14 0.84 21.23
C ARG A 159 -5.48 1.51 20.02
N ARG A 160 -5.82 1.08 18.81
CA ARG A 160 -5.29 1.64 17.55
C ARG A 160 -6.13 2.81 17.04
N THR A 161 -7.38 2.92 17.49
CA THR A 161 -8.27 4.01 17.11
C THR A 161 -7.89 5.29 17.86
N LYS A 162 -7.74 6.38 17.11
CA LYS A 162 -7.46 7.71 17.63
C LYS A 162 -8.47 8.72 17.08
N LEU A 163 -8.76 9.73 17.90
CA LEU A 163 -9.50 10.90 17.46
C LEU A 163 -8.64 11.71 16.48
N MET A 164 -9.28 12.23 15.45
CA MET A 164 -8.69 13.12 14.47
C MET A 164 -8.44 14.50 15.09
N THR A 165 -7.22 14.69 15.59
CA THR A 165 -6.79 15.94 16.23
C THR A 165 -6.61 17.06 15.20
N THR A 166 -6.59 18.31 15.66
CA THR A 166 -6.33 19.48 14.80
C THR A 166 -4.97 19.40 14.11
N THR A 167 -3.96 18.86 14.77
CA THR A 167 -2.63 18.60 14.20
C THR A 167 -2.72 17.63 13.02
N LEU A 168 -3.41 16.50 13.22
CA LEU A 168 -3.55 15.49 12.18
C LEU A 168 -4.40 16.02 11.02
N LYS A 169 -5.44 16.81 11.31
CA LYS A 169 -6.20 17.49 10.27
C LYS A 169 -5.34 18.38 9.39
N ARG A 170 -4.50 19.22 9.99
CA ARG A 170 -3.57 20.09 9.25
C ARG A 170 -2.56 19.28 8.45
N GLU A 171 -2.01 18.22 9.05
CA GLU A 171 -0.98 17.38 8.41
C GLU A 171 -1.49 16.76 7.09
N PHE A 172 -2.75 16.31 7.06
CA PHE A 172 -3.36 15.63 5.92
C PHE A 172 -4.38 16.49 5.15
N ALA A 173 -4.36 17.82 5.35
CA ALA A 173 -5.26 18.77 4.69
C ALA A 173 -6.77 18.43 4.82
N LEU A 174 -7.16 17.89 5.97
CA LEU A 174 -8.54 17.54 6.29
C LEU A 174 -9.33 18.76 6.80
N LYS A 175 -10.59 18.86 6.38
CA LYS A 175 -11.53 19.90 6.83
C LYS A 175 -12.19 19.55 8.18
#